data_AF-A0A7C5CIK6-F1
#
_entry.id   AF-A0A7C5CIK6-F1
#
_cell.length_a   1.000
_cell.length_b   1.000
_cell.length_c   1.000
_cell.angle_alpha   90.00
_cell.angle_beta   90.00
_cell.angle_gamma   90.00
#
_symmetry.space_group_name_H-M   'P 1'
#
loop_
_entity.id
_entity.type
_entity.pdbx_description
1 polymer ?
#
loop_
_entity_poly.entity_id
_entity_poly.type
_entity_poly.pdbx_seq_one_letter_code
_entity_poly.pdbx_strand_id
1 'polypeptide(L)' 'KTCSGCGAVKEDLDLKTRVYKCESCNLVIDRDYNASINIHRVGASTLK' A
#
# COMPACT_ATOMS: atom_id res chain seq x y z
N LYS A 1 -0.62 0.07 4.66
CA LYS A 1 -0.16 1.40 5.13
C LYS A 1 0.89 1.98 4.19
N THR A 2 1.86 1.18 3.77
CA THR A 2 2.85 1.49 2.72
C THR A 2 2.19 1.73 1.36
N CYS A 3 2.66 2.73 0.62
CA CYS A 3 2.26 3.02 -0.74
C CYS A 3 2.91 2.02 -1.70
N SER A 4 2.13 1.32 -2.50
CA SER A 4 2.66 0.42 -3.54
C SER A 4 3.33 1.16 -4.70
N GLY A 5 3.06 2.46 -4.87
CA GLY A 5 3.65 3.28 -5.94
C GLY A 5 5.04 3.81 -5.62
N CYS A 6 5.26 4.30 -4.39
CA CYS A 6 6.51 4.99 -4.02
C CYS A 6 7.16 4.51 -2.72
N GLY A 7 6.52 3.60 -1.97
CA GLY A 7 7.06 3.08 -0.71
C GLY A 7 6.82 3.97 0.52
N ALA A 8 6.26 5.17 0.38
CA ALA A 8 5.92 6.02 1.52
C ALA A 8 4.98 5.30 2.50
N VAL A 9 5.24 5.42 3.81
CA VAL A 9 4.46 4.78 4.87
C VAL A 9 3.57 5.83 5.54
N LYS A 10 2.27 5.54 5.64
CA LYS A 10 1.35 6.30 6.49
C LYS A 10 1.42 5.76 7.92
N GLU A 11 1.64 6.66 8.89
CA GLU A 11 1.56 6.38 10.32
C GLU A 11 0.14 5.89 10.68
N ASP A 12 -0.85 6.72 10.34
CA ASP A 12 -2.26 6.48 10.61
C ASP A 12 -3.03 6.13 9.33
N LEU A 13 -3.74 4.99 9.37
CA LEU A 13 -4.64 4.55 8.32
C LEU A 13 -5.76 3.70 8.93
N ASP A 14 -6.98 4.25 8.97
CA ASP A 14 -8.15 3.58 9.52
C ASP A 14 -8.60 2.39 8.65
N LEU A 15 -8.96 1.28 9.29
CA LEU A 15 -9.58 0.09 8.70
C LEU A 15 -10.96 0.36 8.08
N LYS A 16 -11.61 1.49 8.36
CA LYS A 16 -12.82 1.91 7.63
C LYS A 16 -12.52 2.58 6.29
N THR A 17 -11.28 3.03 6.08
CA THR A 17 -10.87 3.69 4.83
C THR A 17 -10.85 2.69 3.68
N ARG A 18 -11.73 2.85 2.68
CA ARG A 18 -11.79 1.98 1.50
C ARG A 18 -10.84 2.43 0.38
N VAL A 19 -10.58 3.74 0.27
CA VAL A 19 -9.70 4.31 -0.76
C VAL A 19 -8.39 4.76 -0.14
N TYR A 20 -7.28 4.19 -0.60
CA TYR A 20 -5.94 4.64 -0.26
C TYR A 20 -5.53 5.82 -1.15
N LYS A 21 -5.08 6.91 -0.51
CA LYS A 21 -4.49 8.08 -1.18
C LYS A 21 -3.08 8.31 -0.65
N CYS A 22 -2.09 8.33 -1.53
CA CYS A 22 -0.72 8.66 -1.17
C CYS A 22 -0.46 10.16 -1.35
N GLU A 23 0.01 10.83 -0.30
CA GLU A 23 0.37 12.27 -0.36
C GLU A 23 1.73 12.51 -1.01
N SER A 24 2.61 11.51 -1.07
CA SER A 24 3.95 11.65 -1.65
C SER A 24 3.97 11.49 -3.17
N CYS A 25 3.14 10.61 -3.73
CA CYS A 25 3.14 10.32 -5.18
C CYS A 25 1.76 10.42 -5.83
N ASN A 26 0.76 10.93 -5.12
CA ASN A 26 -0.61 11.12 -5.60
C ASN A 26 -1.33 9.85 -6.09
N LEU A 27 -0.84 8.65 -5.74
CA LEU A 27 -1.51 7.38 -6.04
C LEU A 27 -2.87 7.33 -5.32
N VAL A 28 -3.94 7.04 -6.06
CA VAL A 28 -5.29 6.84 -5.53
C VAL A 28 -5.84 5.51 -6.02
N ILE A 29 -5.95 4.52 -5.13
CA ILE A 29 -6.43 3.16 -5.44
C ILE A 29 -7.20 2.56 -4.26
N ASP A 30 -7.90 1.44 -4.45
CA ASP A 30 -8.50 0.70 -3.33
C ASP A 30 -7.41 0.29 -2.31
N ARG A 31 -7.73 0.42 -1.02
CA ARG A 31 -6.78 0.17 0.07
C ARG A 31 -6.37 -1.30 0.14
N ASP A 32 -7.31 -2.22 -0.04
CA ASP A 32 -7.05 -3.65 0.04
C ASP A 32 -6.23 -4.08 -1.18
N TYR A 33 -6.49 -3.48 -2.35
CA TYR A 33 -5.65 -3.67 -3.53
C TYR A 33 -4.22 -3.14 -3.32
N ASN A 34 -4.05 -1.92 -2.78
CA ASN A 34 -2.72 -1.39 -2.40
C ASN A 34 -1.97 -2.34 -1.44
N ALA A 35 -2.67 -2.88 -0.44
CA ALA A 35 -2.10 -3.83 0.50
C ALA A 35 -1.68 -5.14 -0.19
N SER A 36 -2.52 -5.68 -1.09
CA SER A 36 -2.23 -6.92 -1.82
C SER A 36 -0.95 -6.84 -2.66
N ILE A 37 -0.70 -5.70 -3.31
CA ILE A 37 0.53 -5.47 -4.09
C ILE A 37 1.76 -5.54 -3.18
N ASN A 38 1.69 -4.90 -2.01
CA ASN A 38 2.81 -4.91 -1.05
C ASN A 38 3.06 -6.32 -0.50
N ILE A 39 2.01 -7.07 -0.14
CA ILE A 39 2.12 -8.46 0.32
C ILE A 39 2.75 -9.35 -0.77
N HIS A 40 2.27 -9.22 -2.01
CA HIS A 40 2.82 -9.97 -3.15
C HIS A 40 4.32 -9.71 -3.35
N ARG A 41 4.76 -8.44 -3.30
CA ARG A 41 6.18 -8.09 -3.43
C ARG A 41 7.04 -8.71 -2.33
N VAL A 42 6.59 -8.66 -1.07
CA VAL A 42 7.30 -9.31 0.05
C VAL A 42 7.38 -10.82 -0.18
N GLY A 43 6.26 -11.47 -0.52
CA GLY A 43 6.23 -12.90 -0.80
C GLY A 43 7.16 -13.31 -1.95
N ALA A 44 7.13 -12.58 -3.06
CA ALA A 44 8.02 -12.80 -4.20
C ALA A 44 9.50 -12.63 -3.86
N SER A 45 9.84 -11.73 -2.94
CA SER A 45 11.23 -11.54 -2.48
C SER A 45 11.70 -12.59 -1.45
N THR A 46 10.78 -13.35 -0.88
CA THR A 46 11.06 -14.34 0.18
C THR A 46 11.32 -15.75 -0.38
N LEU A 47 10.84 -16.04 -1.59
CA LEU A 47 11.14 -17.28 -2.30
C LEU A 47 12.58 -17.20 -2.83
N LYS A 48 13.50 -17.90 -2.15
CA LYS A 48 14.86 -18.18 -2.62
C LYS A 48 14.93 -19.54 -3.28
#